data_AF-A0A7S2F0S9-F1
#
_entry.id   AF-A0A7S2F0S9-F1
#
_cell.length_a   1.000
_cell.length_b   1.000
_cell.length_c   1.000
_cell.angle_alpha   90.00
_cell.angle_beta   90.00
_cell.angle_gamma   90.00
#
_symmetry.space_group_name_H-M   'P 1'
#
loop_
_entity.id
_entity.type
_entity.pdbx_description
1 polymer ?
#
loop_
_entity_poly.entity_id
_entity_poly.type
_entity_poly.pdbx_seq_one_letter_code
_entity_poly.pdbx_strand_id
1 'polypeptide(L)'
;WRAGKPACKRLRIEEVEPALRHFVTNGGSLRSSDVLFGKRGLLAQLRELYSFFEAQSSYVFYSSSILVMFEGSAQPGDGKTSVSIRLVDFAHTYYTEESSLFDGGSGDPTSIDVNFLGGLKSFI
;
A
#
# COMPACT_ATOMS: atom_id res chain seq x y z
N TRP A 1 10.76 3.13 17.88
CA TRP A 1 9.62 4.07 17.97
C TRP A 1 8.41 3.47 17.27
N ARG A 2 7.17 3.75 17.72
CA ARG A 2 5.93 3.29 17.07
C ARG A 2 4.85 4.37 17.21
N ALA A 3 4.41 4.97 16.11
CA ALA A 3 3.26 5.86 16.13
C ALA A 3 1.97 5.09 16.43
N GLY A 4 1.14 5.64 17.31
CA GLY A 4 -0.21 5.11 17.55
C GLY A 4 -1.23 5.64 16.54
N LYS A 5 -2.35 4.93 16.39
CA LYS A 5 -3.47 5.33 15.50
C LYS A 5 -3.89 6.81 15.67
N PRO A 6 -4.05 7.37 16.89
CA PRO A 6 -4.45 8.77 17.04
C PRO A 6 -3.43 9.76 16.48
N ALA A 7 -2.13 9.44 16.55
CA ALA A 7 -1.10 10.30 15.99
C ALA A 7 -1.15 10.28 14.46
N CYS A 8 -1.29 9.11 13.84
CA CYS A 8 -1.39 8.99 12.38
C CYS A 8 -2.64 9.69 11.83
N LYS A 9 -3.78 9.62 12.53
CA LYS A 9 -5.03 10.29 12.12
C LYS A 9 -4.96 11.82 12.11
N ARG A 10 -3.95 12.41 12.76
CA ARG A 10 -3.74 13.87 12.81
C ARG A 10 -2.68 14.36 11.83
N LEU A 11 -2.06 13.45 11.07
CA LEU A 11 -1.07 13.84 10.06
C LEU A 11 -1.73 14.74 9.02
N ARG A 12 -1.09 15.88 8.76
CA ARG A 12 -1.39 16.78 7.65
C ARG A 12 -0.61 16.37 6.42
N ILE A 13 -1.02 16.87 5.25
CA ILE A 13 -0.44 16.47 3.96
C ILE A 13 1.07 16.71 3.91
N GLU A 14 1.53 17.82 4.49
CA GLU A 14 2.94 18.20 4.59
C GLU A 14 3.76 17.28 5.53
N GLU A 15 3.10 16.52 6.40
CA GLU A 15 3.72 15.62 7.38
C GLU A 15 3.78 14.16 6.88
N VAL A 16 3.04 13.82 5.82
CA VAL A 16 2.97 12.45 5.28
C VAL A 16 4.32 12.00 4.73
N GLU A 17 4.94 12.82 3.87
CA GLU A 17 6.21 12.48 3.22
C GLU A 17 7.37 12.34 4.24
N PRO A 18 7.54 13.23 5.23
CA PRO A 18 8.48 13.02 6.34
C PRO A 18 8.21 11.75 7.14
N ALA A 19 6.94 11.41 7.42
CA ALA A 19 6.58 10.21 8.16
C ALA A 19 6.93 8.92 7.39
N LEU A 20 6.69 8.89 6.08
CA LEU A 20 7.06 7.78 5.21
C LEU A 20 8.57 7.65 5.07
N ARG A 21 9.30 8.76 4.93
CA ARG A 21 10.77 8.76 4.93
C ARG A 21 11.30 8.19 6.24
N HIS A 22 10.74 8.60 7.37
CA HIS A 22 11.15 8.08 8.67
C HIS A 22 10.93 6.56 8.76
N PHE A 23 9.78 6.06 8.27
CA PHE A 23 9.47 4.63 8.25
C PHE A 23 10.53 3.79 7.51
N VAL A 24 11.04 4.27 6.37
CA VAL A 24 12.05 3.55 5.57
C VAL A 24 13.50 3.80 6.02
N THR A 25 13.70 4.31 7.23
CA THR A 25 15.03 4.53 7.82
C THR A 25 15.12 3.89 9.20
N ASN A 26 16.26 3.26 9.50
CA ASN A 26 16.49 2.57 10.76
C ASN A 26 17.54 3.26 11.66
N GLY A 27 18.05 4.43 11.26
CA GLY A 27 19.13 5.14 11.95
C GLY A 27 20.50 4.46 11.86
N GLY A 28 20.62 3.39 11.07
CA GLY A 28 21.85 2.64 10.82
C GLY A 28 22.41 2.86 9.41
N SER A 29 23.00 1.81 8.83
CA SER A 29 23.61 1.84 7.50
C SER A 29 22.60 1.77 6.35
N LEU A 30 21.36 1.37 6.62
CA LEU A 30 20.32 1.20 5.60
C LEU A 30 19.76 2.57 5.19
N ARG A 31 19.91 2.92 3.92
CA ARG A 31 19.38 4.16 3.35
C ARG A 31 17.96 3.95 2.84
N SER A 32 17.17 5.01 2.80
CA SER A 32 15.81 4.97 2.22
C SER A 32 15.82 4.43 0.78
N SER A 33 16.88 4.69 0.02
CA SER A 33 17.04 4.19 -1.35
C SER A 33 17.09 2.66 -1.44
N ASP A 34 17.63 2.01 -0.41
CA ASP A 34 17.80 0.54 -0.38
C ASP A 34 16.44 -0.16 -0.20
N VAL A 35 15.49 0.51 0.45
CA VAL A 35 14.12 0.03 0.68
C VAL A 35 13.20 0.44 -0.47
N LEU A 36 13.28 1.69 -0.93
CA LEU A 36 12.34 2.26 -1.90
C LEU A 36 12.56 1.73 -3.32
N PHE A 37 13.82 1.61 -3.75
CA PHE A 37 14.18 1.36 -5.14
C PHE A 37 14.71 -0.07 -5.39
N GLY A 38 14.96 -0.39 -6.65
CA GLY A 38 15.42 -1.71 -7.10
C GLY A 38 14.27 -2.65 -7.46
N LYS A 39 14.60 -3.77 -8.10
CA LYS A 39 13.62 -4.73 -8.66
C LYS A 39 12.69 -5.35 -7.60
N ARG A 40 13.13 -5.39 -6.34
CA ARG A 40 12.38 -5.91 -5.20
C ARG A 40 12.09 -4.84 -4.15
N GLY A 41 12.30 -3.56 -4.49
CA GLY A 41 12.01 -2.43 -3.61
C GLY A 41 10.52 -2.14 -3.51
N LEU A 42 10.16 -1.27 -2.58
CA LEU A 42 8.77 -0.89 -2.32
C LEU A 42 8.07 -0.37 -3.59
N LEU A 43 8.72 0.52 -4.34
CA LEU A 43 8.11 1.16 -5.50
C LEU A 43 7.84 0.16 -6.64
N ALA A 44 8.71 -0.83 -6.82
CA ALA A 44 8.50 -1.88 -7.82
C ALA A 44 7.29 -2.74 -7.48
N GLN A 45 7.16 -3.15 -6.22
CA GLN A 45 6.03 -3.96 -5.76
C GLN A 45 4.71 -3.18 -5.76
N LEU A 46 4.71 -1.91 -5.36
CA LEU A 46 3.49 -1.08 -5.41
C LEU A 46 3.00 -0.88 -6.85
N ARG A 47 3.90 -0.77 -7.83
CA ARG A 47 3.55 -0.70 -9.24
C ARG A 47 2.96 -2.01 -9.76
N GLU A 48 3.52 -3.15 -9.33
CA GLU A 48 2.94 -4.46 -9.65
C GLU A 48 1.53 -4.61 -9.06
N LEU A 49 1.34 -4.20 -7.80
CA LEU A 49 0.03 -4.17 -7.16
C LEU A 49 -0.93 -3.23 -7.91
N TYR A 50 -0.47 -2.06 -8.32
CA TYR A 50 -1.28 -1.10 -9.07
C TYR A 50 -1.73 -1.70 -10.41
N SER A 51 -0.82 -2.32 -11.18
CA SER A 51 -1.20 -3.00 -12.43
C SER A 51 -2.15 -4.17 -12.22
N PHE A 52 -2.06 -4.90 -11.10
CA PHE A 52 -3.06 -5.91 -10.74
C PHE A 52 -4.44 -5.28 -10.54
N PHE A 53 -4.51 -4.15 -9.82
CA PHE A 53 -5.76 -3.45 -9.56
C PHE A 53 -6.35 -2.76 -10.81
N GLU A 54 -5.53 -2.39 -11.80
CA GLU A 54 -6.00 -1.89 -13.09
C GLU A 54 -6.67 -2.98 -13.95
N ALA A 55 -6.28 -4.24 -13.76
CA ALA A 55 -6.80 -5.36 -14.56
C ALA A 55 -7.94 -6.11 -13.86
N GLN A 56 -7.98 -6.14 -12.53
CA GLN A 56 -9.01 -6.84 -11.77
C GLN A 56 -10.28 -5.98 -11.64
N SER A 57 -11.43 -6.60 -11.81
CA SER A 57 -12.75 -5.99 -11.56
C SER A 57 -13.67 -6.90 -10.74
N SER A 58 -13.11 -7.96 -10.13
CA SER A 58 -13.89 -8.97 -9.40
C SER A 58 -14.19 -8.56 -7.96
N TYR A 59 -13.36 -7.71 -7.36
CA TYR A 59 -13.48 -7.34 -5.97
C TYR A 59 -13.32 -5.83 -5.75
N VAL A 60 -14.10 -5.32 -4.80
CA VAL A 60 -14.00 -3.96 -4.26
C VAL A 60 -13.55 -4.05 -2.80
N PHE A 61 -12.52 -3.28 -2.44
CA PHE A 61 -11.79 -3.39 -1.18
C PHE A 61 -12.03 -2.16 -0.29
N TYR A 62 -13.08 -2.20 0.53
CA TYR A 62 -13.30 -1.15 1.52
C TYR A 62 -12.53 -1.43 2.80
N SER A 63 -11.89 -0.38 3.33
CA SER A 63 -11.17 -0.42 4.61
C SER A 63 -10.06 -1.49 4.70
N SER A 64 -9.55 -1.97 3.57
CA SER A 64 -8.37 -2.83 3.51
C SER A 64 -7.09 -2.01 3.64
N SER A 65 -6.00 -2.65 4.06
CA SER A 65 -4.71 -2.00 4.31
C SER A 65 -3.59 -2.64 3.50
N ILE A 66 -2.65 -1.81 3.02
CA ILE A 66 -1.36 -2.28 2.51
C ILE A 66 -0.39 -2.38 3.69
N LEU A 67 0.08 -3.59 3.97
CA LEU A 67 1.13 -3.85 4.94
C LEU A 67 2.48 -3.86 4.25
N VAL A 68 3.37 -2.95 4.64
CA VAL A 68 4.74 -2.86 4.16
C VAL A 68 5.71 -3.37 5.23
N MET A 69 6.60 -4.28 4.85
CA MET A 69 7.61 -4.87 5.73
C MET A 69 8.97 -4.89 5.03
N PHE A 70 10.06 -4.71 5.78
CA PHE A 70 11.43 -4.87 5.29
C PHE A 70 12.35 -5.29 6.44
N GLU A 71 13.48 -5.91 6.10
CA GLU A 71 14.48 -6.35 7.09
C GLU A 71 15.31 -5.15 7.57
N GLY A 72 15.02 -4.69 8.80
CA GLY A 72 15.70 -3.54 9.40
C GLY A 72 17.16 -3.79 9.77
N SER A 73 17.63 -5.03 9.82
CA SER A 73 19.04 -5.36 10.07
C SER A 73 19.87 -5.60 8.79
N ALA A 74 19.25 -5.47 7.62
CA ALA A 74 19.93 -5.65 6.34
C ALA A 74 21.04 -4.63 6.13
N GLN A 75 22.11 -5.08 5.48
CA GLN A 75 23.26 -4.25 5.10
C GLN A 75 23.19 -3.92 3.61
N PRO A 76 23.63 -2.73 3.18
CA PRO A 76 23.69 -2.41 1.76
C PRO A 76 24.50 -3.46 0.99
N GLY A 77 23.90 -4.02 -0.07
CA GLY A 77 24.58 -4.96 -0.97
C GLY A 77 24.57 -6.43 -0.55
N ASP A 78 24.00 -6.78 0.62
CA ASP A 78 23.90 -8.18 1.06
C ASP A 78 22.80 -8.99 0.33
N GLY A 79 22.00 -8.32 -0.52
CA GLY A 79 20.88 -8.90 -1.25
C GLY A 79 19.70 -9.30 -0.37
N LYS A 80 19.76 -9.01 0.94
CA LYS A 80 18.77 -9.35 1.97
C LYS A 80 17.81 -8.21 2.28
N THR A 81 18.02 -7.02 1.73
CA THR A 81 17.01 -5.95 1.71
C THR A 81 15.82 -6.39 0.84
N SER A 82 14.98 -7.26 1.39
CA SER A 82 13.72 -7.66 0.79
C SER A 82 12.62 -6.81 1.41
N VAL A 83 11.93 -6.07 0.55
CA VAL A 83 10.64 -5.49 0.90
C VAL A 83 9.59 -6.57 0.66
N SER A 84 8.54 -6.59 1.48
CA SER A 84 7.32 -7.34 1.20
C SER A 84 6.13 -6.41 1.38
N ILE A 85 5.26 -6.40 0.37
CA ILE A 85 3.93 -5.82 0.49
C ILE A 85 2.87 -6.91 0.55
N ARG A 86 1.86 -6.71 1.38
CA ARG A 86 0.69 -7.58 1.52
C ARG A 86 -0.57 -6.74 1.62
N LEU A 87 -1.65 -7.22 1.03
CA LEU A 87 -2.99 -6.68 1.28
C LEU A 87 -3.60 -7.44 2.48
N VAL A 88 -4.18 -6.71 3.42
CA VAL A 88 -4.79 -7.26 4.64
C VAL A 88 -6.12 -6.57 4.94
N ASP A 89 -6.87 -7.12 5.90
CA ASP A 89 -8.18 -6.64 6.36
C ASP A 89 -9.28 -6.70 5.28
N PHE A 90 -9.80 -7.90 5.02
CA PHE A 90 -10.82 -8.17 3.99
C PHE A 90 -12.26 -8.23 4.53
N ALA A 91 -12.50 -7.75 5.76
CA ALA A 91 -13.82 -7.84 6.39
C ALA A 91 -14.91 -7.06 5.63
N HIS A 92 -14.52 -6.08 4.81
CA HIS A 92 -15.40 -5.29 3.95
C HIS A 92 -14.94 -5.36 2.49
N THR A 93 -14.46 -6.52 2.06
CA THR A 93 -14.20 -6.82 0.65
C THR A 93 -15.42 -7.54 0.08
N TYR A 94 -15.92 -7.04 -1.04
CA TYR A 94 -17.12 -7.59 -1.68
C TYR A 94 -16.80 -7.99 -3.10
N TYR A 95 -17.49 -9.02 -3.57
CA TYR A 95 -17.51 -9.33 -4.98
C TYR A 95 -18.29 -8.23 -5.72
N THR A 96 -17.82 -7.78 -6.88
CA THR A 96 -18.38 -6.59 -7.56
C THR A 96 -19.87 -6.71 -7.86
N GLU A 97 -20.34 -7.91 -8.24
CA GLU A 97 -21.77 -8.16 -8.44
C GLU A 97 -22.59 -7.97 -7.16
N GLU A 98 -22.06 -8.37 -5.99
CA GLU A 98 -22.72 -8.16 -4.69
C GLU A 98 -22.69 -6.70 -4.26
N SER A 99 -21.61 -5.98 -4.56
CA SER A 99 -21.49 -4.54 -4.27
C SER A 99 -22.56 -3.71 -5.00
N SER A 100 -22.93 -4.11 -6.23
CA SER A 100 -23.97 -3.43 -7.01
C SER A 100 -25.34 -3.44 -6.31
N LEU A 101 -25.60 -4.43 -5.46
CA LEU A 101 -26.84 -4.56 -4.69
C LEU A 101 -26.89 -3.59 -3.50
N PHE A 102 -25.73 -3.18 -2.97
CA PHE A 102 -25.64 -2.27 -1.82
C PHE A 102 -25.58 -0.80 -2.23
N ASP A 103 -25.05 -0.48 -3.42
CA ASP A 103 -24.92 0.89 -3.95
C ASP A 103 -26.10 1.34 -4.83
N GLY A 104 -27.27 0.69 -4.69
CA GLY A 104 -28.50 1.10 -5.38
C GLY A 104 -28.59 0.69 -6.86
N GLY A 105 -27.84 -0.32 -7.30
CA GLY A 105 -28.07 -1.02 -8.58
C GLY A 105 -27.51 -0.37 -9.84
N SER A 106 -26.69 0.68 -9.74
CA SER A 106 -26.08 1.34 -10.91
C SER A 106 -24.64 0.94 -11.22
N GLY A 107 -24.04 0.05 -10.41
CA GLY A 107 -22.64 -0.34 -10.57
C GLY A 107 -22.44 -1.26 -11.78
N ASP A 108 -21.55 -0.87 -12.69
CA ASP A 108 -21.06 -1.74 -13.75
C ASP A 108 -20.28 -2.92 -13.12
N PRO A 109 -20.67 -4.19 -13.33
CA PRO A 109 -19.98 -5.35 -12.78
C PRO A 109 -18.56 -5.52 -13.31
N THR A 110 -18.17 -4.73 -14.33
CA THR A 110 -16.80 -4.65 -14.85
C THR A 110 -16.01 -3.45 -14.29
N SER A 111 -16.60 -2.68 -13.38
CA SER A 111 -15.92 -1.52 -12.79
C SER A 111 -14.73 -1.96 -11.92
N ILE A 112 -13.58 -1.38 -12.24
CA ILE A 112 -12.37 -1.49 -11.43
C ILE A 112 -12.54 -0.69 -10.13
N ASP A 113 -11.84 -1.09 -9.07
CA ASP A 113 -11.86 -0.37 -7.79
C ASP A 113 -11.08 0.96 -7.88
N VAL A 114 -11.76 1.99 -8.40
CA VAL A 114 -11.20 3.33 -8.59
C VAL A 114 -10.81 4.00 -7.29
N ASN A 115 -11.45 3.64 -6.17
CA ASN A 115 -11.15 4.21 -4.86
C ASN A 115 -9.81 3.68 -4.34
N PHE A 116 -9.63 2.37 -4.39
CA PHE A 116 -8.37 1.74 -4.01
C PHE A 116 -7.23 2.18 -4.95
N LEU A 117 -7.48 2.18 -6.27
CA LEU A 117 -6.51 2.66 -7.26
C LEU A 117 -6.11 4.12 -7.04
N GLY A 118 -7.06 5.00 -6.72
CA GLY A 118 -6.78 6.41 -6.41
C GLY A 118 -5.87 6.57 -5.20
N GLY A 119 -6.14 5.82 -4.13
CA GLY A 119 -5.29 5.81 -2.93
C GLY A 119 -3.88 5.27 -3.22
N LEU A 120 -3.78 4.16 -3.93
CA LEU A 120 -2.51 3.55 -4.30
C LEU A 120 -1.69 4.46 -5.24
N LYS A 121 -2.33 5.11 -6.20
CA LYS A 121 -1.69 6.08 -7.10
C LYS A 121 -1.15 7.30 -6.36
N SER A 122 -1.86 7.78 -5.33
CA SER A 122 -1.37 8.87 -4.48
C SER A 122 -0.21 8.46 -3.57
N PHE A 123 -0.08 7.15 -3.29
CA PHE A 123 0.99 6.63 -2.45
C PHE A 123 2.30 6.38 -3.21
N ILE A 124 2.19 6.07 -4.51
CA ILE A 124 3.31 5.89 -5.47
C ILE A 124 3.93 7.24 -5.85
#